data_AF-A0A8T6FZS6-F1
#
_entry.id   AF-A0A8T6FZS6-F1
#
_cell.length_a   1.000
_cell.length_b   1.000
_cell.length_c   1.000
_cell.angle_alpha   90.00
_cell.angle_beta   90.00
_cell.angle_gamma   90.00
#
_symmetry.space_group_name_H-M   'P 1'
#
loop_
_entity.id
_entity.type
_entity.pdbx_description
1 polymer ?
#
loop_
_entity_poly.entity_id
_entity_poly.type
_entity_poly.pdbx_seq_one_letter_code
_entity_poly.pdbx_strand_id
1 'polypeptide(L)'
;SVYIAGSISCRIPIRDRKTGTLLGGTGYGYGASISAKELRFHAREQADILAESGVDFFLIENLWADNESRAIAAEAAKSTGLPVWVAFTASLGPDGQTVRMDFADDRNYSVGLGVPMWTETWRTVDNEKTLAEAVREIASIGPDVLGVFHSRIGDTTKALQVVLDAWNGPILAYPDAGREDYLDTWQDSSVINEESATELRQEAAEWVGMGVQVIGTCCGFGPNYVSALADVLADEVTTPRVSA
;
A
#
# COMPACT_ATOMS: atom_id res chain seq x y z
N SER A 1 0.40 -12.11 -20.09
CA SER A 1 -0.56 -12.75 -19.18
C SER A 1 -1.27 -11.68 -18.38
N VAL A 2 -2.47 -11.97 -17.87
CA VAL A 2 -3.20 -11.10 -16.92
C VAL A 2 -3.27 -11.85 -15.60
N TYR A 3 -3.04 -11.14 -14.49
CA TYR A 3 -3.09 -11.69 -13.13
C TYR A 3 -4.08 -10.89 -12.28
N ILE A 4 -4.67 -11.55 -11.28
CA ILE A 4 -5.66 -11.01 -10.36
C ILE A 4 -5.09 -11.02 -8.95
N ALA A 5 -4.93 -9.85 -8.34
CA ALA A 5 -4.48 -9.70 -6.96
C ALA A 5 -5.67 -9.73 -6.00
N GLY A 6 -5.57 -10.52 -4.93
CA GLY A 6 -6.44 -10.40 -3.75
C GLY A 6 -5.92 -9.29 -2.83
N SER A 7 -6.58 -8.13 -2.84
CA SER A 7 -6.24 -7.02 -1.96
C SER A 7 -6.68 -7.30 -0.51
N ILE A 8 -5.74 -7.19 0.44
CA ILE A 8 -6.03 -7.11 1.86
C ILE A 8 -5.52 -5.76 2.34
N SER A 9 -6.45 -4.91 2.76
CA SER A 9 -6.20 -3.51 3.07
C SER A 9 -6.72 -3.09 4.43
N CYS A 10 -6.69 -1.79 4.75
CA CYS A 10 -7.19 -1.28 6.01
C CYS A 10 -8.62 -1.78 6.34
N ARG A 11 -9.44 -2.10 5.33
CA ARG A 11 -10.82 -2.55 5.50
C ARG A 11 -10.95 -4.05 5.69
N ILE A 12 -11.44 -4.42 6.88
CA ILE A 12 -11.92 -5.77 7.18
C ILE A 12 -13.43 -5.68 7.34
N PRO A 13 -14.20 -6.55 6.69
CA PRO A 13 -15.64 -6.62 6.91
C PRO A 13 -15.93 -7.19 8.31
N ILE A 14 -15.93 -6.34 9.34
CA ILE A 14 -16.26 -6.73 10.71
C ILE A 14 -17.72 -6.39 10.97
N ARG A 15 -18.50 -7.32 11.53
CA ARG A 15 -19.81 -6.97 12.09
C ARG A 15 -19.67 -6.45 13.51
N ASP A 16 -20.28 -5.32 13.80
CA ASP A 16 -20.48 -4.86 15.16
C ASP A 16 -21.30 -5.93 15.93
N ARG A 17 -20.75 -6.48 17.01
CA ARG A 17 -21.39 -7.57 17.75
C ARG A 17 -22.68 -7.17 18.47
N LYS A 18 -22.90 -5.88 18.75
CA LYS A 18 -24.10 -5.39 19.46
C LYS A 18 -25.25 -5.10 18.51
N THR A 19 -24.95 -4.61 17.32
CA THR A 19 -25.93 -4.11 16.34
C THR A 19 -26.07 -5.02 15.12
N GLY A 20 -25.11 -5.92 14.87
CA GLY A 20 -25.07 -6.78 13.69
C GLY A 20 -24.74 -6.06 12.39
N THR A 21 -24.53 -4.74 12.46
CA THR A 21 -24.20 -3.88 11.32
C THR A 21 -22.83 -4.25 10.79
N LEU A 22 -22.71 -4.37 9.46
CA LEU A 22 -21.39 -4.45 8.84
C LEU A 22 -20.71 -3.10 9.06
N LEU A 23 -19.72 -3.08 9.94
CA LEU A 23 -18.83 -1.93 10.03
C LEU A 23 -18.01 -1.96 8.75
N GLY A 24 -18.29 -1.03 7.83
CA GLY A 24 -17.35 -0.66 6.77
C GLY A 24 -16.10 0.05 7.32
N GLY A 25 -15.87 -0.06 8.63
CA GLY A 25 -14.72 0.47 9.33
C GLY A 25 -13.51 -0.41 9.07
N THR A 26 -12.35 0.23 9.09
CA THR A 26 -11.09 -0.43 8.79
C THR A 26 -10.69 -1.34 9.96
N GLY A 27 -10.67 -2.66 9.77
CA GLY A 27 -10.11 -3.56 10.78
C GLY A 27 -8.59 -3.46 10.91
N TYR A 28 -7.95 -2.76 9.97
CA TYR A 28 -6.53 -2.55 9.85
C TYR A 28 -6.26 -1.03 9.75
N GLY A 29 -6.35 -0.30 10.86
CA GLY A 29 -6.13 1.15 10.91
C GLY A 29 -7.36 1.97 10.49
N TYR A 30 -8.05 2.56 11.50
CA TYR A 30 -9.37 3.26 11.55
C TYR A 30 -10.60 2.47 12.10
N GLY A 31 -10.56 2.11 13.38
CA GLY A 31 -11.84 2.04 14.11
C GLY A 31 -12.35 0.68 14.52
N ALA A 32 -11.47 -0.29 14.68
CA ALA A 32 -11.78 -1.42 15.53
C ALA A 32 -10.69 -1.54 16.60
N SER A 33 -11.03 -1.30 17.86
CA SER A 33 -10.22 -1.68 19.02
C SER A 33 -10.18 -3.21 19.17
N ILE A 34 -9.94 -3.93 18.08
CA ILE A 34 -9.89 -5.38 18.05
C ILE A 34 -8.52 -5.83 18.50
N SER A 35 -8.51 -6.91 19.26
CA SER A 35 -7.26 -7.52 19.70
C SER A 35 -6.49 -8.09 18.50
N ALA A 36 -5.17 -8.20 18.61
CA ALA A 36 -4.35 -8.91 17.61
C ALA A 36 -4.86 -10.33 17.31
N LYS A 37 -5.50 -10.98 18.30
CA LYS A 37 -6.16 -12.28 18.12
C LYS A 37 -7.35 -12.22 17.17
N GLU A 38 -8.24 -11.24 17.34
CA GLU A 38 -9.39 -11.05 16.45
C GLU A 38 -8.94 -10.60 15.06
N LEU A 39 -7.89 -9.77 14.99
CA LEU A 39 -7.29 -9.36 13.74
C LEU A 39 -6.77 -10.56 12.95
N ARG A 40 -6.03 -11.46 13.58
CA ARG A 40 -5.55 -12.72 12.97
C ARG A 40 -6.70 -13.60 12.48
N PHE A 41 -7.78 -13.69 13.26
CA PHE A 41 -8.96 -14.47 12.87
C PHE A 41 -9.58 -13.93 11.58
N HIS A 42 -9.83 -12.61 11.51
CA HIS A 42 -10.46 -12.00 10.33
C HIS A 42 -9.52 -11.94 9.12
N ALA A 43 -8.23 -11.70 9.34
CA ALA A 43 -7.20 -11.78 8.30
C ALA A 43 -7.24 -13.13 7.58
N ARG A 44 -7.34 -14.20 8.37
CA ARG A 44 -7.38 -15.57 7.87
C ARG A 44 -8.64 -15.83 7.07
N GLU A 45 -9.79 -15.45 7.60
CA GLU A 45 -11.09 -15.59 6.92
C GLU A 45 -11.09 -14.85 5.57
N GLN A 46 -10.60 -13.61 5.54
CA GLN A 46 -10.50 -12.82 4.30
C GLN A 46 -9.54 -13.47 3.29
N ALA A 47 -8.37 -13.93 3.74
CA ALA A 47 -7.40 -14.59 2.88
C ALA A 47 -7.96 -15.89 2.28
N ASP A 48 -8.61 -16.73 3.09
CA ASP A 48 -9.22 -17.98 2.63
C ASP A 48 -10.32 -17.70 1.57
N ILE A 49 -11.20 -16.72 1.80
CA ILE A 49 -12.26 -16.34 0.84
C ILE A 49 -11.66 -15.87 -0.50
N LEU A 50 -10.63 -15.02 -0.46
CA LEU A 50 -9.98 -14.51 -1.67
C LEU A 50 -9.27 -15.64 -2.44
N ALA A 51 -8.57 -16.54 -1.73
CA ALA A 51 -7.92 -17.71 -2.33
C ALA A 51 -8.95 -18.66 -2.99
N GLU A 52 -10.05 -18.96 -2.29
CA GLU A 52 -11.16 -19.78 -2.83
C GLU A 52 -11.86 -19.12 -4.04
N SER A 53 -11.81 -17.79 -4.11
CA SER A 53 -12.32 -17.02 -5.26
C SER A 53 -11.39 -17.03 -6.48
N GLY A 54 -10.18 -17.60 -6.35
CA GLY A 54 -9.26 -17.82 -7.47
C GLY A 54 -8.33 -16.66 -7.79
N VAL A 55 -7.92 -15.85 -6.81
CA VAL A 55 -6.84 -14.86 -6.99
C VAL A 55 -5.50 -15.54 -7.28
N ASP A 56 -4.64 -14.90 -8.07
CA ASP A 56 -3.33 -15.44 -8.43
C ASP A 56 -2.27 -15.18 -7.35
N PHE A 57 -2.40 -14.07 -6.62
CA PHE A 57 -1.52 -13.66 -5.53
C PHE A 57 -2.24 -12.68 -4.60
N PHE A 58 -1.64 -12.37 -3.45
CA PHE A 58 -2.13 -11.35 -2.52
C PHE A 58 -1.35 -10.06 -2.62
N LEU A 59 -2.04 -8.92 -2.56
CA LEU A 59 -1.43 -7.61 -2.36
C LEU A 59 -1.88 -7.06 -1.01
N ILE A 60 -0.92 -6.97 -0.08
CA ILE A 60 -1.13 -6.38 1.24
C ILE A 60 -0.79 -4.89 1.14
N GLU A 61 -1.82 -4.05 1.17
CA GLU A 61 -1.73 -2.62 0.84
C GLU A 61 -2.52 -1.75 1.82
N ASN A 62 -2.29 -0.43 1.81
CA ASN A 62 -3.11 0.52 2.57
C ASN A 62 -3.24 0.18 4.07
N LEU A 63 -2.13 -0.18 4.75
CA LEU A 63 -2.08 -0.48 6.19
C LEU A 63 -1.39 0.60 7.02
N TRP A 64 -1.03 1.72 6.40
CA TRP A 64 -0.59 2.95 7.07
C TRP A 64 0.63 2.67 7.98
N ALA A 65 0.68 3.30 9.16
CA ALA A 65 1.71 3.09 10.17
C ALA A 65 1.56 1.77 10.96
N ASP A 66 0.57 0.94 10.68
CA ASP A 66 0.36 -0.30 11.44
C ASP A 66 1.12 -1.49 10.85
N ASN A 67 2.39 -1.63 11.24
CA ASN A 67 3.21 -2.75 10.75
C ASN A 67 2.80 -4.11 11.35
N GLU A 68 2.18 -4.15 12.53
CA GLU A 68 1.69 -5.43 13.12
C GLU A 68 0.52 -5.96 12.30
N SER A 69 -0.39 -5.07 11.93
CA SER A 69 -1.49 -5.35 11.00
C SER A 69 -0.99 -5.90 9.67
N ARG A 70 0.04 -5.27 9.10
CA ARG A 70 0.71 -5.73 7.88
C ARG A 70 1.33 -7.11 8.03
N ALA A 71 1.99 -7.37 9.15
CA ALA A 71 2.54 -8.68 9.44
C ALA A 71 1.44 -9.75 9.53
N ILE A 72 0.35 -9.46 10.25
CA ILE A 72 -0.78 -10.39 10.41
C ILE A 72 -1.45 -10.71 9.06
N ALA A 73 -1.67 -9.70 8.23
CA ALA A 73 -2.26 -9.87 6.90
C ALA A 73 -1.35 -10.71 5.99
N ALA A 74 -0.03 -10.43 5.99
CA ALA A 74 0.94 -11.18 5.21
C ALA A 74 1.03 -12.65 5.66
N GLU A 75 1.06 -12.92 6.97
CA GLU A 75 1.06 -14.28 7.52
C GLU A 75 -0.22 -15.05 7.15
N ALA A 76 -1.38 -14.39 7.21
CA ALA A 76 -2.65 -14.98 6.82
C ALA A 76 -2.66 -15.35 5.32
N ALA A 77 -2.27 -14.41 4.45
CA ALA A 77 -2.14 -14.64 3.01
C ALA A 77 -1.16 -15.78 2.70
N LYS A 78 0.01 -15.80 3.34
CA LYS A 78 1.01 -16.87 3.15
C LYS A 78 0.49 -18.24 3.51
N SER A 79 -0.41 -18.33 4.49
CA SER A 79 -0.98 -19.62 4.93
C SER A 79 -1.88 -20.28 3.88
N THR A 80 -2.26 -19.56 2.82
CA THR A 80 -3.00 -20.09 1.66
C THR A 80 -2.09 -20.82 0.66
N GLY A 81 -0.77 -20.57 0.71
CA GLY A 81 0.21 -21.09 -0.25
C GLY A 81 0.34 -20.28 -1.55
N LEU A 82 -0.41 -19.18 -1.71
CA LEU A 82 -0.27 -18.26 -2.84
C LEU A 82 0.84 -17.22 -2.61
N PRO A 83 1.43 -16.64 -3.67
CA PRO A 83 2.40 -15.57 -3.54
C PRO A 83 1.84 -14.35 -2.81
N VAL A 84 2.67 -13.66 -2.03
CA VAL A 84 2.28 -12.52 -1.20
C VAL A 84 3.17 -11.33 -1.47
N TRP A 85 2.56 -10.23 -1.91
CA TRP A 85 3.22 -8.95 -2.13
C TRP A 85 2.82 -8.02 -0.99
N VAL A 86 3.78 -7.28 -0.44
CA VAL A 86 3.52 -6.38 0.68
C VAL A 86 4.05 -4.99 0.38
N ALA A 87 3.22 -3.98 0.56
CA ALA A 87 3.59 -2.60 0.32
C ALA A 87 3.46 -1.69 1.55
N PHE A 88 4.25 -0.62 1.51
CA PHE A 88 4.30 0.41 2.53
C PHE A 88 3.86 1.75 1.97
N THR A 89 3.06 2.47 2.74
CA THR A 89 2.92 3.91 2.54
C THR A 89 4.04 4.61 3.26
N ALA A 90 4.64 5.58 2.58
CA ALA A 90 5.81 6.28 3.07
C ALA A 90 5.76 7.77 2.78
N SER A 91 6.46 8.52 3.60
CA SER A 91 6.57 9.96 3.48
C SER A 91 7.93 10.49 3.92
N LEU A 92 8.29 11.68 3.44
CA LEU A 92 9.42 12.42 3.98
C LEU A 92 9.03 13.16 5.26
N GLY A 93 9.85 12.98 6.30
CA GLY A 93 9.76 13.75 7.53
C GLY A 93 10.15 15.22 7.32
N PRO A 94 9.88 16.10 8.31
CA PRO A 94 10.16 17.54 8.21
C PRO A 94 11.63 17.91 7.99
N ASP A 95 12.56 16.99 8.26
CA ASP A 95 13.99 17.15 8.00
C ASP A 95 14.36 16.95 6.52
N GLY A 96 13.41 16.50 5.68
CA GLY A 96 13.61 16.17 4.28
C GLY A 96 14.53 14.96 4.04
N GLN A 97 14.86 14.20 5.08
CA GLN A 97 15.80 13.07 5.01
C GLN A 97 15.20 11.77 5.55
N THR A 98 14.45 11.84 6.65
CA THR A 98 13.85 10.67 7.28
C THR A 98 12.68 10.18 6.46
N VAL A 99 12.70 8.91 6.02
CA VAL A 99 11.53 8.27 5.40
C VAL A 99 10.73 7.51 6.46
N ARG A 100 9.51 7.97 6.69
CA ARG A 100 8.58 7.41 7.67
C ARG A 100 7.62 6.44 6.99
N MET A 101 7.03 5.54 7.79
CA MET A 101 5.96 4.65 7.34
C MET A 101 4.60 5.26 7.71
N ASP A 102 4.22 6.33 7.02
CA ASP A 102 2.98 7.08 7.23
C ASP A 102 2.65 7.92 5.99
N PHE A 103 1.61 8.76 6.07
CA PHE A 103 1.40 9.86 5.14
C PHE A 103 2.17 11.09 5.64
N ALA A 104 2.76 11.85 4.71
CA ALA A 104 3.51 13.09 5.00
C ALA A 104 2.63 14.18 5.62
N ASP A 105 1.32 13.97 5.52
CA ASP A 105 0.38 15.02 5.24
C ASP A 105 -0.52 15.25 6.43
N ASP A 106 -0.37 16.43 7.01
CA ASP A 106 -1.29 17.02 7.96
C ASP A 106 -2.63 17.43 7.31
N ARG A 107 -2.85 17.20 6.00
CA ARG A 107 -4.18 17.08 5.40
C ARG A 107 -4.92 15.94 6.06
N ASN A 108 -5.52 16.25 7.20
CA ASN A 108 -6.95 16.11 7.44
C ASN A 108 -7.67 15.56 6.19
N TYR A 109 -7.66 14.23 6.01
CA TYR A 109 -8.59 13.55 5.12
C TYR A 109 -10.01 13.66 5.75
N SER A 110 -10.47 14.89 5.91
CA SER A 110 -11.78 15.31 6.35
C SER A 110 -12.55 15.69 5.13
N VAL A 111 -13.09 14.70 4.42
CA VAL A 111 -14.41 14.79 3.79
C VAL A 111 -14.62 13.60 2.86
N GLY A 112 -15.78 12.95 3.00
CA GLY A 112 -16.30 12.00 2.01
C GLY A 112 -17.10 10.83 2.58
N LEU A 113 -16.73 10.30 3.75
CA LEU A 113 -17.40 9.14 4.37
C LEU A 113 -18.22 9.46 5.63
N GLY A 114 -18.35 10.75 5.99
CA GLY A 114 -19.15 11.18 7.14
C GLY A 114 -18.56 10.85 8.52
N VAL A 115 -17.35 10.29 8.57
CA VAL A 115 -16.60 10.07 9.82
C VAL A 115 -15.20 10.65 9.64
N PRO A 116 -14.69 11.45 10.59
CA PRO A 116 -13.32 11.92 10.56
C PRO A 116 -12.33 10.75 10.41
N MET A 117 -11.42 10.81 9.45
CA MET A 117 -10.24 9.93 9.40
C MET A 117 -9.21 10.28 10.51
N TRP A 118 -9.68 10.68 11.69
CA TRP A 118 -8.92 10.79 12.95
C TRP A 118 -9.86 10.50 14.13
N THR A 119 -10.92 9.72 13.91
CA THR A 119 -11.75 9.28 15.04
C THR A 119 -10.92 8.51 16.06
N GLU A 120 -11.25 8.67 17.33
CA GLU A 120 -10.56 8.23 18.56
C GLU A 120 -10.39 6.70 18.72
N THR A 121 -10.39 5.95 17.63
CA THR A 121 -10.58 4.50 17.60
C THR A 121 -9.42 3.76 16.93
N TRP A 122 -8.22 4.34 16.99
CA TRP A 122 -6.99 3.68 16.56
C TRP A 122 -6.50 2.71 17.63
N ARG A 123 -6.04 1.54 17.19
CA ARG A 123 -5.07 0.79 17.97
C ARG A 123 -3.83 1.66 18.12
N THR A 124 -3.23 1.70 19.31
CA THR A 124 -1.95 2.41 19.48
C THR A 124 -0.91 1.77 18.56
N VAL A 125 -0.41 2.56 17.62
CA VAL A 125 0.64 2.19 16.68
C VAL A 125 1.87 3.05 16.95
N ASP A 126 3.04 2.52 16.62
CA ASP A 126 4.30 3.23 16.72
C ASP A 126 4.47 4.13 15.49
N ASN A 127 4.08 5.40 15.63
CA ASN A 127 4.21 6.41 14.57
C ASN A 127 5.64 6.93 14.40
N GLU A 128 6.58 6.53 15.25
CA GLU A 128 8.00 6.89 15.12
C GLU A 128 8.80 5.83 14.37
N LYS A 129 8.21 4.66 14.11
CA LYS A 129 8.85 3.57 13.38
C LYS A 129 9.27 4.04 11.99
N THR A 130 10.56 3.90 11.72
CA THR A 130 11.11 4.23 10.41
C THR A 130 10.66 3.23 9.35
N LEU A 131 10.60 3.64 8.09
CA LEU A 131 10.30 2.71 7.00
C LEU A 131 11.29 1.54 6.96
N ALA A 132 12.58 1.80 7.23
CA ALA A 132 13.62 0.78 7.21
C ALA A 132 13.40 -0.33 8.27
N GLU A 133 12.95 0.03 9.47
CA GLU A 133 12.60 -0.93 10.52
C GLU A 133 11.38 -1.76 10.11
N ALA A 134 10.35 -1.10 9.59
CA ALA A 134 9.14 -1.77 9.14
C ALA A 134 9.40 -2.76 7.99
N VAL A 135 10.22 -2.36 7.01
CA VAL A 135 10.64 -3.22 5.88
C VAL A 135 11.38 -4.46 6.39
N ARG A 136 12.32 -4.32 7.33
CA ARG A 136 13.05 -5.48 7.89
C ARG A 136 12.14 -6.45 8.64
N GLU A 137 11.18 -5.93 9.40
CA GLU A 137 10.18 -6.76 10.10
C GLU A 137 9.36 -7.58 9.10
N ILE A 138 8.83 -6.95 8.06
CA ILE A 138 8.02 -7.64 7.06
C ILE A 138 8.87 -8.58 6.19
N ALA A 139 10.10 -8.21 5.84
CA ALA A 139 11.01 -9.08 5.10
C ALA A 139 11.24 -10.41 5.84
N SER A 140 11.24 -10.41 7.17
CA SER A 140 11.38 -11.63 7.99
C SER A 140 10.22 -12.62 7.85
N ILE A 141 9.05 -12.15 7.40
CA ILE A 141 7.88 -12.99 7.09
C ILE A 141 8.09 -13.75 5.76
N GLY A 142 8.99 -13.24 4.91
CA GLY A 142 9.30 -13.79 3.59
C GLY A 142 8.17 -13.61 2.58
N PRO A 143 7.75 -12.38 2.27
CA PRO A 143 6.91 -12.10 1.11
C PRO A 143 7.71 -12.28 -0.18
N ASP A 144 7.00 -12.40 -1.31
CA ASP A 144 7.61 -12.58 -2.64
C ASP A 144 8.00 -11.24 -3.27
N VAL A 145 7.32 -10.15 -2.89
CA VAL A 145 7.56 -8.79 -3.39
C VAL A 145 7.37 -7.79 -2.26
N LEU A 146 8.27 -6.80 -2.17
CA LEU A 146 8.08 -5.62 -1.33
C LEU A 146 7.89 -4.37 -2.17
N GLY A 147 7.19 -3.35 -1.67
CA GLY A 147 6.98 -2.16 -2.48
C GLY A 147 6.49 -0.94 -1.73
N VAL A 148 6.30 0.15 -2.47
CA VAL A 148 5.81 1.44 -1.96
C VAL A 148 4.48 1.79 -2.61
N PHE A 149 3.52 2.18 -1.79
CA PHE A 149 2.11 2.41 -2.10
C PHE A 149 1.64 3.80 -1.70
N HIS A 150 0.81 4.43 -2.55
CA HIS A 150 -0.04 5.55 -2.15
C HIS A 150 0.74 6.64 -1.41
N SER A 151 1.94 6.84 -1.92
CA SER A 151 2.86 7.91 -1.60
C SER A 151 2.92 8.82 -2.82
N ARG A 152 3.29 10.09 -2.60
CA ARG A 152 3.58 11.00 -3.71
C ARG A 152 4.72 10.45 -4.56
N ILE A 153 4.84 10.93 -5.80
CA ILE A 153 5.85 10.40 -6.72
C ILE A 153 7.26 10.59 -6.13
N GLY A 154 7.56 11.80 -5.62
CA GLY A 154 8.85 12.08 -4.99
C GLY A 154 9.14 11.27 -3.72
N ASP A 155 8.13 11.08 -2.87
CA ASP A 155 8.24 10.24 -1.66
C ASP A 155 8.46 8.77 -2.01
N THR A 156 7.80 8.30 -3.09
CA THR A 156 7.96 6.94 -3.61
C THR A 156 9.40 6.68 -4.00
N THR A 157 10.05 7.59 -4.74
CA THR A 157 11.47 7.45 -5.14
C THR A 157 12.39 7.31 -3.91
N LYS A 158 12.18 8.11 -2.87
CA LYS A 158 12.97 8.02 -1.63
C LYS A 158 12.71 6.74 -0.84
N ALA A 159 11.46 6.33 -0.75
CA ALA A 159 11.06 5.10 -0.07
C ALA A 159 11.59 3.85 -0.79
N LEU A 160 11.60 3.83 -2.12
CA LEU A 160 12.17 2.74 -2.90
C LEU A 160 13.65 2.52 -2.60
N GLN A 161 14.42 3.60 -2.40
CA GLN A 161 15.82 3.47 -1.96
C GLN A 161 15.93 2.77 -0.60
N VAL A 162 15.07 3.13 0.36
CA VAL A 162 15.04 2.48 1.68
C VAL A 162 14.66 1.00 1.58
N VAL A 163 13.72 0.65 0.71
CA VAL A 163 13.34 -0.75 0.45
C VAL A 163 14.52 -1.51 -0.17
N LEU A 164 15.17 -0.95 -1.19
CA LEU A 164 16.33 -1.54 -1.86
C LEU A 164 17.51 -1.78 -0.92
N ASP A 165 17.72 -0.93 0.08
CA ASP A 165 18.80 -1.08 1.07
C ASP A 165 18.53 -2.23 2.06
N ALA A 166 17.27 -2.66 2.20
CA ALA A 166 16.83 -3.68 3.16
C ALA A 166 16.30 -4.97 2.51
N TRP A 167 16.13 -5.00 1.18
CA TRP A 167 15.50 -6.09 0.43
C TRP A 167 16.17 -6.34 -0.91
N ASN A 168 16.42 -7.61 -1.23
CA ASN A 168 17.06 -8.04 -2.49
C ASN A 168 16.09 -8.74 -3.46
N GLY A 169 14.83 -8.94 -3.06
CA GLY A 169 13.83 -9.55 -3.94
C GLY A 169 13.19 -8.53 -4.88
N PRO A 170 12.16 -8.95 -5.63
CA PRO A 170 11.43 -8.06 -6.52
C PRO A 170 10.76 -6.90 -5.80
N ILE A 171 10.63 -5.78 -6.53
CA ILE A 171 10.08 -4.53 -6.00
C ILE A 171 8.92 -3.99 -6.84
N LEU A 172 7.90 -3.50 -6.13
CA LEU A 172 6.72 -2.81 -6.63
C LEU A 172 6.77 -1.30 -6.30
N ALA A 173 6.41 -0.45 -7.26
CA ALA A 173 6.12 0.97 -7.06
C ALA A 173 4.71 1.31 -7.59
N TYR A 174 3.86 1.93 -6.78
CA TYR A 174 2.53 2.36 -7.20
C TYR A 174 2.09 3.61 -6.40
N PRO A 175 2.52 4.80 -6.84
CA PRO A 175 2.28 6.08 -6.15
C PRO A 175 0.81 6.52 -6.25
N ASP A 176 0.48 7.65 -5.63
CA ASP A 176 -0.76 8.42 -5.87
C ASP A 176 -0.52 9.74 -6.61
N ALA A 177 -1.59 10.34 -7.12
CA ALA A 177 -1.52 11.52 -7.98
C ALA A 177 -1.68 12.86 -7.24
N GLY A 178 -1.79 12.84 -5.91
CA GLY A 178 -2.00 14.04 -5.13
C GLY A 178 -3.30 14.79 -5.37
N ARG A 179 -4.38 14.10 -5.71
CA ARG A 179 -5.70 14.72 -5.84
C ARG A 179 -6.31 15.02 -4.47
N GLU A 180 -7.36 15.84 -4.42
CA GLU A 180 -8.04 16.20 -3.16
C GLU A 180 -9.50 15.71 -3.11
N ASP A 181 -10.11 15.32 -4.23
CA ASP A 181 -11.53 14.91 -4.35
C ASP A 181 -11.73 13.38 -4.25
N TYR A 182 -10.78 12.66 -3.65
CA TYR A 182 -10.67 11.19 -3.69
C TYR A 182 -11.91 10.39 -3.25
N LEU A 183 -12.85 11.03 -2.53
CA LEU A 183 -14.02 10.39 -1.93
C LEU A 183 -15.35 10.90 -2.51
N ASP A 184 -15.33 11.74 -3.54
CA ASP A 184 -16.54 12.09 -4.27
C ASP A 184 -16.98 10.91 -5.15
N THR A 185 -18.30 10.71 -5.26
CA THR A 185 -18.88 9.58 -6.03
C THR A 185 -18.46 9.57 -7.50
N TRP A 186 -17.97 10.70 -8.02
CA TRP A 186 -17.45 10.85 -9.37
C TRP A 186 -16.26 11.81 -9.33
N GLN A 187 -15.19 11.46 -10.06
CA GLN A 187 -14.07 12.36 -10.30
C GLN A 187 -14.58 13.70 -10.84
N ASP A 188 -14.25 14.80 -10.17
CA ASP A 188 -14.47 16.12 -10.73
C ASP A 188 -13.34 16.40 -11.74
N SER A 189 -13.70 16.41 -13.02
CA SER A 189 -12.75 16.71 -14.10
C SER A 189 -12.11 18.11 -14.02
N SER A 190 -12.63 19.00 -13.17
CA SER A 190 -12.05 20.32 -12.92
C SER A 190 -10.95 20.32 -11.85
N VAL A 191 -10.87 19.28 -11.02
CA VAL A 191 -9.80 19.11 -10.03
C VAL A 191 -8.60 18.48 -10.73
N ILE A 192 -7.48 19.22 -10.74
CA ILE A 192 -6.24 18.79 -11.38
C ILE A 192 -5.40 18.02 -10.37
N ASN A 193 -4.78 16.94 -10.80
CA ASN A 193 -3.78 16.23 -10.00
C ASN A 193 -2.59 17.13 -9.72
N GLU A 194 -2.03 17.05 -8.51
CA GLU A 194 -0.74 17.66 -8.25
C GLU A 194 0.38 16.99 -9.07
N GLU A 195 0.28 15.68 -9.26
CA GLU A 195 1.25 14.87 -10.01
C GLU A 195 0.75 14.58 -11.43
N SER A 196 1.59 14.87 -12.43
CA SER A 196 1.27 14.70 -13.85
C SER A 196 1.71 13.36 -14.43
N ALA A 197 1.13 12.98 -15.58
CA ALA A 197 1.52 11.75 -16.27
C ALA A 197 2.95 11.80 -16.81
N THR A 198 3.45 13.02 -17.09
CA THR A 198 4.83 13.24 -17.52
C THR A 198 5.81 13.00 -16.37
N GLU A 199 5.50 13.50 -15.17
CA GLU A 199 6.31 13.25 -13.96
C GLU A 199 6.33 11.75 -13.63
N LEU A 200 5.17 11.10 -13.63
CA LEU A 200 5.08 9.64 -13.44
C LEU A 200 5.94 8.87 -14.44
N ARG A 201 5.90 9.24 -15.72
CA ARG A 201 6.71 8.60 -16.76
C ARG A 201 8.22 8.79 -16.51
N GLN A 202 8.63 10.00 -16.15
CA GLN A 202 10.04 10.31 -15.90
C GLN A 202 10.58 9.51 -14.71
N GLU A 203 9.85 9.50 -13.60
CA GLU A 203 10.24 8.81 -12.38
C GLU A 203 10.14 7.29 -12.53
N ALA A 204 9.15 6.79 -13.29
CA ALA A 204 9.07 5.36 -13.61
C ALA A 204 10.30 4.87 -14.40
N ALA A 205 10.86 5.67 -15.30
CA ALA A 205 12.10 5.32 -16.00
C ALA A 205 13.30 5.24 -15.02
N GLU A 206 13.35 6.12 -14.01
CA GLU A 206 14.33 6.05 -12.93
C GLU A 206 14.13 4.77 -12.09
N TRP A 207 12.89 4.46 -11.69
CA TRP A 207 12.58 3.26 -10.92
C TRP A 207 12.96 1.97 -11.64
N VAL A 208 12.74 1.89 -12.95
CA VAL A 208 13.25 0.77 -13.77
C VAL A 208 14.78 0.69 -13.69
N GLY A 209 15.48 1.83 -13.77
CA GLY A 209 16.93 1.90 -13.59
C GLY A 209 17.42 1.50 -12.18
N MET A 210 16.61 1.73 -11.15
CA MET A 210 16.86 1.27 -9.78
C MET A 210 16.68 -0.24 -9.61
N GLY A 211 15.94 -0.89 -10.53
CA GLY A 211 15.61 -2.32 -10.48
C GLY A 211 14.19 -2.63 -10.03
N VAL A 212 13.28 -1.66 -10.06
CA VAL A 212 11.85 -1.89 -9.84
C VAL A 212 11.25 -2.64 -11.02
N GLN A 213 10.42 -3.65 -10.74
CA GLN A 213 9.94 -4.59 -11.75
C GLN A 213 8.44 -4.52 -11.97
N VAL A 214 7.71 -3.98 -10.99
CA VAL A 214 6.27 -3.76 -11.11
C VAL A 214 6.01 -2.29 -10.85
N ILE A 215 5.42 -1.60 -11.83
CA ILE A 215 5.03 -0.20 -11.71
C ILE A 215 3.55 -0.08 -12.01
N GLY A 216 2.82 0.55 -11.09
CA GLY A 216 1.39 0.77 -11.20
C GLY A 216 1.01 2.18 -10.74
N THR A 217 -0.28 2.35 -10.46
CA THR A 217 -0.85 3.64 -10.05
C THR A 217 -1.94 3.39 -9.01
N CYS A 218 -2.02 4.23 -7.98
CA CYS A 218 -3.08 4.25 -6.99
C CYS A 218 -4.10 5.37 -7.29
N CYS A 219 -4.49 6.16 -6.29
CA CYS A 219 -5.56 7.14 -6.37
C CYS A 219 -5.23 8.32 -7.30
N GLY A 220 -6.27 8.88 -7.92
CA GLY A 220 -6.17 10.08 -8.77
C GLY A 220 -5.61 9.81 -10.17
N PHE A 221 -5.12 8.60 -10.44
CA PHE A 221 -4.62 8.23 -11.75
C PHE A 221 -5.74 7.63 -12.62
N GLY A 222 -5.90 8.20 -13.82
CA GLY A 222 -6.77 7.68 -14.87
C GLY A 222 -6.02 6.89 -15.94
N PRO A 223 -6.72 6.35 -16.96
CA PRO A 223 -6.11 5.55 -18.03
C PRO A 223 -4.95 6.23 -18.76
N ASN A 224 -4.94 7.56 -18.82
CA ASN A 224 -3.87 8.36 -19.43
C ASN A 224 -2.51 8.20 -18.70
N TYR A 225 -2.51 7.94 -17.39
CA TYR A 225 -1.29 7.70 -16.61
C TYR A 225 -0.74 6.30 -16.87
N VAL A 226 -1.60 5.30 -16.88
CA VAL A 226 -1.22 3.92 -17.21
C VAL A 226 -0.67 3.84 -18.63
N SER A 227 -1.26 4.57 -19.58
CA SER A 227 -0.74 4.65 -20.94
C SER A 227 0.64 5.31 -21.01
N ALA A 228 0.95 6.28 -20.14
CA ALA A 228 2.26 6.93 -20.10
C ALA A 228 3.36 6.00 -19.58
N LEU A 229 3.01 5.02 -18.74
CA LEU A 229 3.93 3.98 -18.26
C LEU A 229 4.32 2.99 -19.37
N ALA A 230 3.41 2.70 -20.31
CA ALA A 230 3.67 1.74 -21.39
C ALA A 230 4.90 2.09 -22.24
N ASP A 231 5.22 3.38 -22.39
CA ASP A 231 6.38 3.86 -23.16
C ASP A 231 7.74 3.60 -22.49
N VAL A 232 7.76 3.36 -21.17
CA VAL A 232 9.01 3.25 -20.39
C VAL A 232 9.26 1.84 -19.87
N LEU A 233 8.21 1.02 -19.78
CA LEU A 233 8.34 -0.38 -19.40
C LEU A 233 8.93 -1.17 -20.56
N ALA A 234 10.01 -1.89 -20.30
CA ALA A 234 10.64 -2.77 -21.28
C ALA A 234 9.78 -4.04 -21.50
N ASP A 235 9.86 -4.61 -22.71
CA ASP A 235 9.24 -5.91 -23.02
C ASP A 235 9.86 -7.06 -22.19
N GLU A 236 11.10 -6.88 -21.71
CA GLU A 236 11.80 -7.81 -20.84
C GLU A 236 12.01 -7.20 -19.44
N VAL A 237 11.53 -7.90 -18.42
CA VAL A 237 11.70 -7.51 -17.01
C VAL A 237 13.17 -7.70 -16.62
N THR A 238 13.81 -6.65 -16.13
CA THR A 238 15.17 -6.75 -15.57
C THR A 238 15.18 -7.79 -14.45
N THR A 239 16.19 -8.65 -14.41
CA THR A 239 16.37 -9.58 -13.28
C THR A 239 16.49 -8.77 -11.98
N PRO A 240 15.88 -9.23 -10.87
CA PRO A 240 16.10 -8.61 -9.56
C PRO A 240 17.60 -8.48 -9.29
N ARG A 241 18.03 -7.51 -8.48
CA ARG A 241 19.44 -7.43 -8.05
C ARG A 241 19.84 -8.74 -7.36
N VAL A 242 20.47 -9.63 -8.12
CA VAL A 242 21.22 -10.75 -7.54
C VAL A 242 22.46 -10.10 -6.93
N SER A 243 22.61 -10.24 -5.61
CA SER A 243 23.76 -9.70 -4.88
C SER A 243 25.07 -10.09 -5.58
N ALA A 244 25.98 -9.12 -5.71
CA ALA A 244 27.40 -9.41 -5.97
C ALA A 244 28.02 -10.14 -4.77
#